data_AF-A0A0D5LMZ2-F1
#
_entry.id   AF-A0A0D5LMZ2-F1
#
_cell.length_a   1.000
_cell.length_b   1.000
_cell.length_c   1.000
_cell.angle_alpha   90.00
_cell.angle_beta   90.00
_cell.angle_gamma   90.00
#
_symmetry.space_group_name_H-M   'P 1'
#
loop_
_entity.id
_entity.type
_entity.pdbx_description
1 polymer ?
#
loop_
_entity_poly.entity_id
_entity_poly.type
_entity_poly.pdbx_seq_one_letter_code
_entity_poly.pdbx_strand_id
1 'polypeptide(L)'
;MRRERTPILLVVAASRHEAARAMEAHGLDFGCMESIRIVTDAYLLRRWSSGTPYITAFRETWGSTAETRMLDDVLTLRTRCHELRPANDRDLGPLMRPVREAAE
;
A
#
# COMPACT_ATOMS: atom_id res chain seq x y z
N MET A 1 16.01 -18.94 -15.60
CA MET A 1 15.01 -18.98 -14.50
C MET A 1 14.71 -17.55 -14.08
N ARG A 2 13.53 -17.00 -14.41
CA ARG A 2 13.11 -15.72 -13.83
C ARG A 2 12.84 -16.01 -12.36
N ARG A 3 13.62 -15.42 -11.44
CA ARG A 3 13.20 -15.36 -10.03
C ARG A 3 11.80 -14.74 -10.05
N GLU A 4 10.77 -15.50 -9.72
CA GLU A 4 9.43 -14.95 -9.52
C GLU A 4 9.58 -13.90 -8.42
N ARG A 5 9.53 -12.64 -8.84
CA ARG A 5 9.68 -11.51 -7.94
C ARG A 5 8.37 -11.48 -7.16
N THR A 6 8.44 -11.75 -5.86
CA THR A 6 7.26 -11.67 -4.99
C THR A 6 6.56 -10.35 -5.24
N PRO A 7 5.26 -10.35 -5.62
CA PRO A 7 4.55 -9.12 -5.91
C PRO A 7 4.54 -8.23 -4.67
N ILE A 8 4.97 -6.98 -4.84
CA ILE A 8 5.08 -6.01 -3.75
C ILE A 8 3.77 -5.21 -3.68
N LEU A 9 3.13 -5.21 -2.50
CA LEU A 9 2.04 -4.30 -2.16
C LEU A 9 2.61 -3.01 -1.56
N LEU A 10 2.14 -1.86 -2.05
CA LEU A 10 2.49 -0.57 -1.45
C LEU A 10 1.44 -0.15 -0.42
N VAL A 11 1.90 0.26 0.75
CA VAL A 11 1.07 0.93 1.76
C VAL A 11 1.43 2.39 1.72
N VAL A 12 0.60 3.20 1.07
CA VAL A 12 0.85 4.64 0.91
C VAL A 12 0.09 5.40 2.00
N ALA A 13 0.80 6.17 2.81
CA ALA A 13 0.25 6.83 4.00
C ALA A 13 0.98 8.13 4.33
N ALA A 14 0.34 9.08 5.01
CA ALA A 14 1.03 10.31 5.43
C ALA A 14 2.11 10.05 6.50
N SER A 15 2.02 8.95 7.24
CA SER A 15 3.01 8.55 8.24
C SER A 15 3.06 7.04 8.44
N ARG A 16 4.08 6.55 9.13
CA ARG A 16 4.18 5.12 9.49
C ARG A 16 3.04 4.66 10.41
N HIS A 17 2.55 5.54 11.27
CA HIS A 17 1.42 5.22 12.14
C HIS A 17 0.15 5.03 11.30
N GLU A 18 -0.10 5.93 10.33
CA GLU A 18 -1.24 5.76 9.42
C GLU A 18 -1.08 4.53 8.51
N ALA A 19 0.14 4.19 8.10
CA ALA A 19 0.41 2.96 7.36
C ALA A 19 0.04 1.73 8.19
N ALA A 20 0.39 1.70 9.48
CA ALA A 20 0.00 0.61 10.37
C ALA A 20 -1.53 0.51 10.51
N ARG A 21 -2.22 1.65 10.70
CA ARG A 21 -3.70 1.68 10.71
C ARG A 21 -4.31 1.23 9.39
N ALA A 22 -3.70 1.56 8.25
CA ALA A 22 -4.14 1.09 6.93
C ALA A 22 -4.00 -0.44 6.83
N MET A 23 -2.86 -0.97 7.23
CA MET A 23 -2.62 -2.42 7.24
C MET A 23 -3.64 -3.14 8.13
N GLU A 24 -3.92 -2.61 9.33
CA GLU A 24 -4.94 -3.16 10.23
C GLU A 24 -6.35 -3.09 9.63
N ALA A 25 -6.73 -1.95 9.05
CA ALA A 25 -8.04 -1.77 8.41
C ALA A 25 -8.27 -2.75 7.24
N HIS A 26 -7.20 -3.16 6.56
CA HIS A 26 -7.23 -4.14 5.49
C HIS A 26 -6.93 -5.59 5.97
N GLY A 27 -6.83 -5.83 7.28
CA GLY A 27 -6.61 -7.16 7.85
C GLY A 27 -5.25 -7.77 7.51
N LEU A 28 -4.26 -6.94 7.16
CA LEU A 28 -2.94 -7.39 6.74
C LEU A 28 -2.12 -7.94 7.92
N ASP A 29 -1.32 -8.94 7.62
CA ASP A 29 -0.34 -9.50 8.55
C ASP A 29 0.97 -8.69 8.49
N PHE A 30 1.38 -8.18 9.64
CA PHE A 30 2.69 -7.52 9.80
C PHE A 30 3.87 -8.51 9.65
N GLY A 31 3.61 -9.82 9.64
CA GLY A 31 4.60 -10.85 9.31
C GLY A 31 5.03 -10.84 7.83
N CYS A 32 4.22 -10.30 6.91
CA CYS A 32 4.47 -10.33 5.46
C CYS A 32 5.28 -9.13 4.95
N MET A 33 6.13 -8.51 5.77
CA MET A 33 6.87 -7.28 5.44
C MET A 33 7.81 -7.42 4.24
N GLU A 34 8.24 -8.62 3.88
CA GLU A 34 9.05 -8.85 2.67
C GLU A 34 8.29 -8.48 1.38
N SER A 35 6.97 -8.66 1.39
CA SER A 35 6.03 -8.39 0.28
C SER A 35 5.33 -7.03 0.40
N ILE A 36 5.59 -6.27 1.47
CA ILE A 36 4.95 -4.99 1.74
C ILE A 36 5.98 -3.87 1.75
N ARG A 37 5.64 -2.72 1.17
CA ARG A 37 6.48 -1.52 1.22
C ARG A 37 5.67 -0.32 1.67
N ILE A 38 6.07 0.23 2.80
CA ILE A 38 5.49 1.46 3.34
C ILE A 38 6.08 2.64 2.58
N VAL A 39 5.22 3.49 2.03
CA VAL A 39 5.58 4.68 1.29
C VAL A 39 4.92 5.88 1.93
N THR A 40 5.74 6.74 2.54
CA THR A 40 5.28 7.98 3.19
C THR A 40 5.76 9.25 2.49
N ASP A 41 6.38 9.10 1.32
CA ASP A 41 7.02 10.19 0.59
C ASP A 41 6.78 10.02 -0.93
N ALA A 42 6.46 11.12 -1.60
CA ALA A 42 6.13 11.15 -3.01
C ALA A 42 7.31 10.74 -3.91
N TYR A 43 8.55 11.02 -3.51
CA TYR A 43 9.74 10.59 -4.23
C TYR A 43 9.88 9.07 -4.24
N LEU A 44 9.51 8.40 -3.16
CA LEU A 44 9.53 6.93 -3.08
C LEU A 44 8.46 6.31 -3.98
N LEU A 45 7.36 7.02 -4.26
CA LEU A 45 6.38 6.54 -5.24
C LEU A 45 6.99 6.40 -6.62
N ARG A 46 7.99 7.20 -7.03
CA ARG A 46 8.56 7.20 -8.40
C ARG A 46 9.24 5.89 -8.83
N ARG A 47 9.59 5.01 -7.88
CA ARG A 47 10.45 3.84 -8.15
C ARG A 47 9.69 2.56 -8.56
N TRP A 48 8.36 2.62 -8.63
CA TRP A 48 7.52 1.45 -8.87
C TRP A 48 7.20 1.20 -10.34
N SER A 49 7.09 -0.09 -10.66
CA SER A 49 6.77 -0.59 -12.00
C SER A 49 5.28 -0.44 -12.31
N SER A 50 4.91 -0.44 -13.58
CA SER A 50 3.51 -0.33 -14.00
C SER A 50 2.62 -1.43 -13.42
N GLY A 51 1.39 -1.07 -13.05
CA GLY A 51 0.40 -1.97 -12.44
C GLY A 51 0.68 -2.38 -10.99
N THR A 52 1.64 -1.73 -10.30
CA THR A 52 1.95 -2.07 -8.90
C THR A 52 0.74 -1.76 -8.00
N PRO A 53 0.26 -2.73 -7.19
CA PRO A 53 -0.90 -2.53 -6.33
C PRO A 53 -0.55 -1.66 -5.11
N TYR A 54 -1.50 -0.83 -4.67
CA TYR A 54 -1.38 -0.05 -3.45
C TYR A 54 -2.66 -0.04 -2.62
N ILE A 55 -2.50 0.15 -1.31
CA ILE A 55 -3.57 0.57 -0.40
C ILE A 55 -3.24 1.93 0.22
N THR A 56 -4.28 2.63 0.64
CA THR A 56 -4.20 3.89 1.38
C THR A 56 -5.21 3.85 2.52
N ALA A 57 -4.96 4.60 3.59
CA ALA A 57 -6.00 4.94 4.55
C ALA A 57 -5.96 6.43 4.86
N PHE A 58 -7.13 6.95 5.28
CA PHE A 58 -7.30 8.33 5.75
C PHE A 58 -6.86 9.38 4.73
N ARG A 59 -7.06 9.13 3.43
CA ARG A 59 -6.60 10.01 2.35
C ARG A 59 -7.21 11.41 2.43
N GLU A 60 -8.39 11.52 3.03
CA GLU A 60 -9.07 12.77 3.33
C GLU A 60 -8.25 13.71 4.24
N THR A 61 -7.26 13.21 4.98
CA THR A 61 -6.41 14.02 5.86
C THR A 61 -5.17 14.57 5.15
N TRP A 62 -4.86 14.10 3.93
CA TRP A 62 -3.59 14.38 3.24
C TRP A 62 -3.46 15.80 2.67
N GLY A 63 -4.42 16.68 2.90
CA GLY A 63 -4.31 18.12 2.59
C GLY A 63 -3.65 18.96 3.68
N SER A 64 -3.30 18.36 4.83
CA SER A 64 -2.90 19.12 6.03
C SER A 64 -1.48 19.70 5.95
N THR A 65 -0.58 19.10 5.17
CA THR A 65 0.76 19.64 4.92
C THR A 65 1.10 19.65 3.43
N ALA A 66 2.14 20.41 3.04
CA ALA A 66 2.60 20.45 1.66
C ALA A 66 3.13 19.09 1.19
N GLU A 67 3.79 18.35 2.08
CA GLU A 67 4.34 17.02 1.80
C GLU A 67 3.24 15.99 1.54
N THR A 68 2.21 15.95 2.39
CA THR A 68 1.10 15.00 2.23
C THR A 68 0.27 15.33 0.99
N ARG A 69 0.14 16.62 0.65
CA ARG A 69 -0.53 17.06 -0.58
C ARG A 69 0.25 16.62 -1.81
N MET A 70 1.57 16.79 -1.80
CA MET A 70 2.42 16.32 -2.89
C MET A 70 2.37 14.79 -3.05
N LEU A 71 2.33 14.04 -1.94
CA LEU A 71 2.14 12.59 -1.95
C LEU A 71 0.81 12.22 -2.62
N ASP A 72 -0.26 12.94 -2.30
CA ASP A 72 -1.59 12.74 -2.86
C ASP A 72 -1.67 13.01 -4.37
N ASP A 73 -1.08 14.13 -4.80
CA ASP A 73 -1.03 14.53 -6.20
C ASP A 73 -0.24 13.51 -7.04
N VAL A 74 0.93 13.07 -6.53
CA VAL A 74 1.74 12.06 -7.22
C VAL A 74 1.02 10.72 -7.29
N LEU A 75 0.41 10.26 -6.19
CA LEU A 75 -0.36 9.02 -6.19
C LEU A 75 -1.52 9.08 -7.20
N THR A 76 -2.25 10.20 -7.24
CA THR A 76 -3.33 10.43 -8.21
C THR A 76 -2.83 10.35 -9.64
N LEU A 77 -1.75 11.07 -9.95
CA LEU A 77 -1.18 11.10 -11.29
C LEU A 77 -0.73 9.70 -11.73
N ARG A 78 0.02 9.00 -10.89
CA ARG A 78 0.51 7.65 -11.19
C ARG A 78 -0.62 6.64 -11.35
N THR A 79 -1.71 6.81 -10.61
CA THR A 79 -2.91 5.97 -10.75
C THR A 79 -3.63 6.22 -12.07
N ARG A 80 -3.76 7.49 -12.47
CA ARG A 80 -4.35 7.86 -13.79
C ARG A 80 -3.52 7.39 -14.96
N CYS A 81 -2.20 7.35 -14.81
CA CYS A 81 -1.28 6.81 -15.82
C CYS A 81 -1.18 5.28 -15.82
N HIS A 82 -1.99 4.57 -15.01
CA HIS A 82 -1.98 3.12 -14.83
C HIS A 82 -0.65 2.54 -14.31
N GLU A 83 0.24 3.38 -13.79
CA GLU A 83 1.51 2.93 -13.24
C GLU A 83 1.32 2.32 -11.85
N LEU A 84 0.40 2.88 -11.08
CA LEU A 84 -0.08 2.34 -9.82
C LEU A 84 -1.56 2.03 -9.95
N ARG A 85 -2.05 1.10 -9.15
CA ARG A 85 -3.48 0.80 -9.08
C ARG A 85 -3.91 0.45 -7.66
N PRO A 86 -5.16 0.72 -7.27
CA PRO A 86 -5.72 0.16 -6.05
C PRO A 86 -5.56 -1.36 -6.03
N ALA A 87 -5.19 -1.89 -4.87
CA ALA A 87 -5.12 -3.33 -4.63
C ALA A 87 -6.53 -3.95 -4.70
N ASN A 88 -6.60 -5.18 -5.18
CA ASN A 88 -7.82 -5.99 -5.18
C ASN A 88 -7.64 -7.23 -4.27
N ASP A 89 -8.68 -8.03 -4.13
CA ASP A 89 -8.69 -9.20 -3.24
C ASP A 89 -7.59 -10.23 -3.56
N ARG A 90 -7.15 -10.33 -4.83
CA ARG A 90 -6.05 -11.23 -5.21
C ARG A 90 -4.69 -10.72 -4.72
N ASP A 91 -4.53 -9.40 -4.63
CA ASP A 91 -3.31 -8.78 -4.11
C ASP A 91 -3.27 -8.87 -2.58
N LEU A 92 -4.43 -8.71 -1.93
CA LEU A 92 -4.55 -8.66 -0.47
C LEU A 92 -4.58 -10.06 0.14
N GLY A 93 -5.29 -11.02 -0.46
CA GLY A 93 -5.54 -12.34 0.11
C GLY A 93 -4.29 -13.07 0.65
N PRO A 94 -3.17 -13.14 -0.11
CA PRO A 94 -1.93 -13.75 0.36
C PRO A 94 -1.24 -13.03 1.53
N LEU A 95 -1.64 -11.78 1.81
CA LEU A 95 -1.05 -10.90 2.83
C LEU A 95 -1.96 -10.71 4.04
N MET A 96 -3.20 -11.21 3.99
CA MET A 96 -4.14 -11.13 5.10
C MET A 96 -3.73 -12.09 6.22
N ARG A 97 -4.00 -11.71 7.47
CA ARG A 97 -3.81 -12.62 8.60
C ARG A 97 -4.67 -13.87 8.38
N PRO A 98 -4.13 -15.07 8.67
CA PRO A 98 -4.97 -16.25 8.71
C PRO A 98 -6.08 -15.99 9.75
N VAL A 99 -7.32 -16.04 9.30
CA VAL A 99 -8.46 -16.10 10.21
C VAL A 99 -8.26 -17.40 10.97
N ARG A 100 -7.83 -17.33 12.23
CA ARG A 100 -8.00 -18.47 13.14
C ARG A 100 -9.51 -18.63 13.23
N GLU A 101 -10.05 -19.62 12.51
CA GLU A 101 -11.36 -20.13 12.84
C GLU A 101 -11.34 -20.42 14.34
N ALA A 102 -12.18 -19.70 15.08
CA ALA A 102 -12.39 -20.01 16.48
C ALA A 102 -12.92 -21.43 16.52
N ALA A 103 -12.05 -22.36 16.89
CA ALA A 103 -12.49 -23.61 17.45
C ALA A 103 -13.11 -23.28 18.81
N GLU A 104 -14.30 -23.86 19.01
CA GLU A 104 -15.12 -23.94 20.24
C GLU A 104 -16.19 -22.87 20.44
#